data_AF-A0AAD7JY22-F1
#
_entry.id   AF-A0AAD7JY22-F1
#
_cell.length_a   1.000
_cell.length_b   1.000
_cell.length_c   1.000
_cell.angle_alpha   90.00
_cell.angle_beta   90.00
_cell.angle_gamma   90.00
#
_symmetry.space_group_name_H-M   'P 1'
#
loop_
_entity.id
_entity.type
_entity.pdbx_description
1 polymer ?
#
loop_
_entity_poly.entity_id
_entity_poly.type
_entity_poly.pdbx_seq_one_letter_code
_entity_poly.pdbx_strand_id
1 'polypeptide(L)'
;MSFTVQSTVGSDIPAFQEVRPVPRSLEAKREARKTRLALSPTPEQWEQIEPTTLTVFHDPKNEVSCRVLRALDAARLQYPKPNKYTTVVGGPLKMELVVHERAPSAEEFRDILYMHESVSFGTFLGLEHRMRHTPTSARALVDLVAEHPELLQWPVVVDWEHAQSSLGSTGHIQLLKSVLRRRVAVVRPESLLEPAPKPERQPPPEEWIDYD
;
A
#
# COMPACT_ATOMS: atom_id res chain seq x y z
N MET A 1 34.09 6.23 49.94
CA MET A 1 33.27 5.00 50.04
C MET A 1 33.12 4.46 48.63
N SER A 2 33.83 3.38 48.32
CA SER A 2 33.94 2.84 46.96
C SER A 2 32.98 1.68 46.79
N PHE A 3 32.08 1.76 45.83
CA PHE A 3 31.14 0.69 45.49
C PHE A 3 31.67 -0.10 44.30
N THR A 4 32.01 -1.36 44.54
CA THR A 4 32.34 -2.35 43.50
C THR A 4 31.07 -3.09 43.13
N VAL A 5 30.62 -2.95 41.89
CA VAL A 5 29.47 -3.69 41.35
C VAL A 5 29.99 -4.93 40.63
N GLN A 6 29.67 -6.11 41.15
CA GLN A 6 29.94 -7.39 40.49
C GLN A 6 28.89 -7.65 39.41
N SER A 7 29.37 -7.90 38.19
CA SER A 7 28.55 -8.30 37.04
C SER A 7 28.56 -9.81 36.90
N THR A 8 27.45 -10.47 37.20
CA THR A 8 27.20 -11.89 36.90
C THR A 8 26.48 -12.00 35.57
N VAL A 9 27.17 -12.52 34.56
CA VAL A 9 26.60 -12.88 33.25
C VAL A 9 26.30 -14.37 33.30
N GLY A 10 25.01 -14.72 33.23
CA GLY A 10 24.54 -16.08 33.12
C GLY A 10 23.20 -16.08 32.38
N SER A 11 23.22 -16.44 31.10
CA SER A 11 22.00 -16.70 30.33
C SER A 11 22.30 -17.78 29.31
N ASP A 12 22.00 -19.01 29.73
CA ASP A 12 21.83 -20.17 28.84
C ASP A 12 20.58 -19.92 27.99
N ILE A 13 20.78 -19.66 26.71
CA ILE A 13 19.70 -19.58 25.72
C ILE A 13 19.49 -20.98 25.15
N PRO A 14 18.32 -21.62 25.35
CA PRO A 14 18.04 -22.91 24.73
C PRO A 14 17.96 -22.75 23.21
N ALA A 15 18.62 -23.67 22.50
CA ALA A 15 18.62 -23.74 21.05
C ALA A 15 17.19 -23.87 20.50
N PHE A 16 16.74 -22.83 19.80
CA PHE A 16 15.46 -22.81 19.11
C PHE A 16 15.53 -23.78 17.92
N GLN A 17 14.83 -24.92 18.01
CA GLN A 17 14.65 -25.82 16.87
C GLN A 17 13.79 -25.12 15.83
N GLU A 18 14.41 -24.81 14.69
CA GLU A 18 13.76 -24.22 13.52
C GLU A 18 12.81 -25.26 12.88
N VAL A 19 11.53 -25.20 13.24
CA VAL A 19 10.48 -26.01 12.63
C VAL A 19 10.28 -25.54 11.19
N ARG A 20 10.87 -26.27 10.24
CA ARG A 20 10.68 -26.01 8.81
C ARG A 20 9.21 -26.26 8.44
N PRO A 21 8.53 -25.30 7.80
CA PRO A 21 7.15 -25.50 7.37
C PRO A 21 7.08 -26.61 6.32
N VAL A 22 6.27 -27.63 6.60
CA VAL A 22 5.97 -28.74 5.68
C VAL A 22 5.36 -28.17 4.38
N PRO A 23 5.85 -28.55 3.19
CA PRO A 23 5.27 -28.09 1.94
C PRO A 23 3.83 -28.60 1.81
N ARG A 24 2.87 -27.66 1.83
CA ARG A 24 1.43 -27.94 1.59
C ARG A 24 1.25 -28.64 0.24
N SER A 25 0.47 -29.72 0.23
CA SER A 25 0.19 -30.53 -0.95
C SER A 25 -0.36 -29.69 -2.11
N LEU A 26 -0.13 -30.17 -3.34
CA LEU A 26 -0.65 -29.56 -4.57
C LEU A 26 -2.19 -29.41 -4.57
N GLU A 27 -2.90 -30.23 -3.81
CA GLU A 27 -4.36 -30.14 -3.65
C GLU A 27 -4.78 -28.94 -2.79
N ALA A 28 -4.08 -28.67 -1.69
CA ALA A 28 -4.33 -27.48 -0.87
C ALA A 28 -4.08 -26.16 -1.66
N LYS A 29 -3.13 -26.18 -2.60
CA LYS A 29 -2.91 -25.07 -3.55
C LYS A 29 -4.04 -24.93 -4.57
N ARG A 30 -4.69 -26.03 -4.98
CA ARG A 30 -5.81 -26.02 -5.93
C ARG A 30 -7.12 -25.54 -5.29
N GLU A 31 -7.42 -25.97 -4.06
CA GLU A 31 -8.62 -25.48 -3.36
C GLU A 31 -8.54 -23.99 -3.02
N ALA A 32 -7.40 -23.52 -2.51
CA ALA A 32 -7.18 -22.09 -2.25
C ALA A 32 -7.26 -21.22 -3.54
N ARG A 33 -7.09 -21.83 -4.71
CA ARG A 33 -7.20 -21.17 -6.02
C ARG A 33 -8.65 -21.06 -6.51
N LYS A 34 -9.50 -22.03 -6.17
CA LYS A 34 -10.92 -22.04 -6.53
C LYS A 34 -11.72 -21.01 -5.72
N THR A 35 -11.40 -20.84 -4.44
CA THR A 35 -12.02 -19.83 -3.57
C THR A 35 -11.62 -18.39 -3.92
N ARG A 36 -10.44 -18.18 -4.52
CA ARG A 36 -9.93 -16.83 -4.81
C ARG A 36 -10.47 -16.21 -6.11
N LEU A 37 -10.93 -17.03 -7.07
CA LEU A 37 -11.55 -16.53 -8.31
C LEU A 37 -12.99 -16.02 -8.10
N ALA A 38 -13.67 -16.51 -7.07
CA ALA A 38 -15.08 -16.19 -6.79
C ALA A 38 -15.32 -14.81 -6.15
N LEU A 39 -14.27 -14.00 -5.94
CA LEU A 39 -14.34 -12.69 -5.29
C LEU A 39 -14.09 -11.51 -6.25
N SER A 40 -14.18 -11.75 -7.57
CA SER A 40 -14.12 -10.68 -8.56
C SER A 40 -15.42 -9.87 -8.47
N PRO A 41 -15.38 -8.55 -8.22
CA PRO A 41 -16.61 -7.77 -8.13
C PRO A 41 -17.39 -7.81 -9.46
N THR A 42 -18.70 -8.03 -9.41
CA THR A 42 -19.57 -7.97 -10.59
C THR A 42 -19.62 -6.54 -11.15
N PRO A 43 -19.89 -6.34 -12.46
CA PRO A 43 -20.07 -5.02 -13.10
C PRO A 43 -20.91 -4.03 -12.28
N GLU A 44 -21.99 -4.51 -11.67
CA GLU A 44 -22.93 -3.75 -10.82
C GLU A 44 -22.30 -3.27 -9.51
N GLN A 45 -21.33 -4.01 -8.96
CA GLN A 45 -20.61 -3.62 -7.73
C GLN A 45 -19.62 -2.48 -7.98
N TRP A 46 -19.20 -2.23 -9.23
CA TRP A 46 -18.29 -1.13 -9.56
C TRP A 46 -18.97 0.24 -9.53
N GLU A 47 -20.27 0.30 -9.78
CA GLU A 47 -21.03 1.55 -9.68
C GLU A 47 -21.22 2.01 -8.24
N GLN A 48 -21.05 1.09 -7.27
CA GLN A 48 -21.13 1.37 -5.83
C GLN A 48 -19.78 1.70 -5.20
N ILE A 49 -18.68 1.70 -5.96
CA ILE A 49 -17.38 2.10 -5.42
C ILE A 49 -17.34 3.62 -5.33
N GLU A 50 -17.52 4.10 -4.10
CA GLU A 50 -17.37 5.51 -3.75
C GLU A 50 -15.99 6.05 -4.23
N PRO A 51 -15.94 7.29 -4.74
CA PRO A 51 -14.68 7.92 -5.11
C PRO A 51 -13.79 7.99 -3.87
N THR A 52 -12.52 7.61 -4.04
CA THR A 52 -11.56 7.68 -2.93
C THR A 52 -11.11 9.12 -2.79
N THR A 53 -11.33 9.71 -1.62
CA THR A 53 -10.97 11.10 -1.36
C THR A 53 -9.56 11.19 -0.81
N LEU A 54 -8.68 11.92 -1.49
CA LEU A 54 -7.32 12.17 -1.07
C LEU A 54 -7.15 13.66 -0.74
N THR A 55 -6.74 13.95 0.47
CA THR A 55 -6.41 15.32 0.91
C THR A 55 -4.91 15.56 0.75
N VAL A 56 -4.55 16.67 0.12
CA VAL A 56 -3.15 17.07 -0.14
C VAL A 56 -2.90 18.42 0.52
N PHE A 57 -2.04 18.45 1.52
CA PHE A 57 -1.47 19.67 2.07
C PHE A 57 -0.19 20.02 1.31
N HIS A 58 -0.17 21.21 0.73
CA HIS A 58 0.81 21.66 -0.24
C HIS A 58 1.32 23.06 0.10
N ASP A 59 2.61 23.31 -0.16
CA ASP A 59 3.21 24.65 -0.17
C ASP A 59 3.58 25.03 -1.61
N PRO A 60 3.01 26.12 -2.18
CA PRO A 60 3.30 26.58 -3.54
C PRO A 60 4.75 26.99 -3.76
N LYS A 61 5.48 27.34 -2.70
CA LYS A 61 6.91 27.69 -2.78
C LYS A 61 7.80 26.44 -2.83
N ASN A 62 7.29 25.29 -2.43
CA ASN A 62 8.03 24.04 -2.41
C ASN A 62 7.89 23.29 -3.74
N GLU A 63 9.00 23.20 -4.50
CA GLU A 63 9.00 22.54 -5.81
C GLU A 63 8.63 21.06 -5.76
N VAL A 64 9.01 20.35 -4.70
CA VAL A 64 8.68 18.94 -4.51
C VAL A 64 7.16 18.79 -4.38
N SER A 65 6.55 19.62 -3.53
CA SER A 65 5.11 19.66 -3.33
C SER A 65 4.36 19.90 -4.65
N CYS A 66 4.77 20.92 -5.42
CA CYS A 66 4.23 21.22 -6.75
C CYS A 66 4.33 20.04 -7.72
N ARG A 67 5.48 19.34 -7.74
CA ARG A 67 5.71 18.21 -8.63
C ARG A 67 4.79 17.03 -8.30
N VAL A 68 4.62 16.74 -7.01
CA VAL A 68 3.73 15.67 -6.54
C VAL A 68 2.27 16.00 -6.86
N LEU A 69 1.82 17.24 -6.63
CA LEU A 69 0.46 17.65 -6.96
C LEU A 69 0.15 17.46 -8.45
N ARG A 70 1.06 17.87 -9.34
CA ARG A 70 0.94 17.63 -10.80
C ARG A 70 0.90 16.15 -11.14
N ALA A 71 1.70 15.32 -10.45
CA ALA A 71 1.70 13.88 -10.68
C ALA A 71 0.40 13.22 -10.23
N LEU A 72 -0.17 13.64 -9.09
CA LEU A 72 -1.47 13.17 -8.60
C LEU A 72 -2.61 13.60 -9.54
N ASP A 73 -2.61 14.84 -10.01
CA ASP A 73 -3.61 15.31 -10.97
C ASP A 73 -3.51 14.59 -12.32
N ALA A 74 -2.29 14.35 -12.80
CA ALA A 74 -2.07 13.52 -13.99
C ALA A 74 -2.55 12.07 -13.78
N ALA A 75 -2.33 11.50 -12.59
CA ALA A 75 -2.79 10.16 -12.24
C ALA A 75 -4.31 10.06 -12.13
N ARG A 76 -4.99 11.14 -11.72
CA ARG A 76 -6.46 11.26 -11.72
C ARG A 76 -7.03 11.12 -13.14
N LEU A 77 -6.33 11.66 -14.14
CA LEU A 77 -6.74 11.59 -15.54
C LEU A 77 -6.31 10.31 -16.25
N GLN A 78 -5.28 9.62 -15.75
CA GLN A 78 -4.73 8.44 -16.39
C GLN A 78 -5.45 7.15 -15.98
N TYR A 79 -6.03 6.50 -16.99
CA TYR A 79 -6.49 5.12 -16.86
C TYR A 79 -5.27 4.18 -16.85
N PRO A 80 -5.16 3.21 -15.91
CA PRO A 80 -4.12 2.21 -15.98
C PRO A 80 -4.25 1.46 -17.31
N LYS A 81 -3.21 1.48 -18.16
CA LYS A 81 -3.26 0.77 -19.43
C LYS A 81 -3.25 -0.74 -19.15
N PRO A 82 -4.18 -1.53 -19.73
CA PRO A 82 -4.11 -2.97 -19.63
C PRO A 82 -2.77 -3.45 -20.21
N ASN A 83 -2.12 -4.39 -19.52
CA ASN A 83 -0.91 -5.05 -20.00
C ASN A 83 -1.11 -6.56 -20.02
N LYS A 84 -0.16 -7.32 -20.58
CA LYS A 84 -0.24 -8.79 -20.71
C LYS A 84 -0.48 -9.55 -19.38
N TYR A 85 -0.25 -8.89 -18.24
CA TYR A 85 -0.37 -9.46 -16.89
C TYR A 85 -1.46 -8.78 -16.04
N THR A 86 -2.15 -7.78 -16.56
CA THR A 86 -3.10 -6.95 -15.80
C THR A 86 -4.31 -6.65 -16.66
N THR A 87 -5.40 -7.35 -16.39
CA THR A 87 -6.72 -6.98 -16.89
C THR A 87 -7.24 -5.86 -16.00
N VAL A 88 -7.61 -4.73 -16.59
CA VAL A 88 -8.19 -3.62 -15.83
C VAL A 88 -9.67 -3.92 -15.69
N VAL A 89 -10.07 -4.36 -14.50
CA VAL A 89 -11.44 -4.87 -14.23
C VAL A 89 -12.40 -3.75 -13.81
N GLY A 90 -11.93 -2.52 -13.57
CA GLY A 90 -12.76 -1.40 -13.11
C GLY A 90 -12.64 -0.15 -13.99
N GLY A 91 -13.66 0.70 -13.96
CA GLY A 91 -13.69 2.00 -14.67
C GLY A 91 -12.61 2.99 -14.20
N PRO A 92 -12.55 4.20 -14.81
CA PRO A 92 -11.50 5.17 -14.55
C PRO A 92 -11.38 5.49 -13.06
N LEU A 93 -10.15 5.75 -12.62
CA LEU A 93 -9.85 6.06 -11.23
C LEU A 93 -10.55 7.35 -10.83
N LYS A 94 -11.78 7.21 -10.31
CA LYS A 94 -12.51 8.29 -9.64
C LYS A 94 -11.84 8.54 -8.29
N MET A 95 -10.76 9.33 -8.30
CA MET A 95 -10.18 9.92 -7.10
C MET A 95 -10.63 11.37 -7.02
N GLU A 96 -11.06 11.79 -5.84
CA GLU A 96 -11.29 13.20 -5.55
C GLU A 96 -10.05 13.75 -4.84
N LEU A 97 -9.46 14.81 -5.38
CA LEU A 97 -8.30 15.46 -4.80
C LEU A 97 -8.75 16.75 -4.10
N VAL A 98 -8.64 16.78 -2.78
CA VAL A 98 -8.89 17.98 -1.95
C VAL A 98 -7.55 18.62 -1.64
N VAL A 99 -7.28 19.79 -2.22
CA VAL A 99 -5.99 20.46 -2.09
C VAL A 99 -6.08 21.61 -1.09
N HIS A 100 -5.16 21.64 -0.13
CA HIS A 100 -5.02 22.70 0.86
C HIS A 100 -3.63 23.35 0.75
N GLU A 101 -3.59 24.64 0.43
CA GLU A 101 -2.37 25.45 0.36
C GLU A 101 -1.96 25.97 1.75
N ARG A 102 -1.89 25.06 2.73
CA ARG A 102 -1.55 25.37 4.12
C ARG A 102 -0.94 24.15 4.79
N ALA A 103 -0.26 24.37 5.91
CA ALA A 103 0.10 23.26 6.80
C ALA A 103 -1.18 22.65 7.42
N PRO A 104 -1.14 21.35 7.77
CA PRO A 104 -2.16 20.75 8.62
C PRO A 104 -2.34 21.55 9.93
N SER A 105 -3.56 21.58 10.42
CA SER A 105 -3.91 22.11 11.74
C SER A 105 -3.43 21.18 12.84
N ALA A 106 -3.51 21.63 14.10
CA ALA A 106 -3.06 20.83 15.23
C ALA A 106 -3.88 19.54 15.42
N GLU A 107 -5.16 19.54 15.03
CA GLU A 107 -6.02 18.35 15.07
C GLU A 107 -5.66 17.40 13.93
N GLU A 108 -5.56 17.91 12.70
CA GLU A 108 -5.15 17.12 11.54
C GLU A 108 -3.76 16.47 11.75
N PHE A 109 -2.80 17.18 12.34
CA PHE A 109 -1.49 16.60 12.68
C PHE A 109 -1.57 15.44 13.69
N ARG A 110 -2.48 15.51 14.67
CA ARG A 110 -2.68 14.41 15.62
C ARG A 110 -3.24 13.20 14.89
N ASP A 111 -4.25 13.40 14.07
CA ASP A 111 -4.89 12.33 13.32
C ASP A 111 -3.90 11.68 12.35
N ILE A 112 -3.12 12.48 11.62
CA ILE A 112 -2.08 11.97 10.71
C ILE A 112 -1.00 11.23 11.50
N LEU A 113 -0.63 11.69 12.70
CA LEU A 113 0.34 10.99 13.54
C LEU A 113 -0.16 9.60 13.94
N TYR A 114 -1.45 9.47 14.29
CA TYR A 114 -2.09 8.18 14.58
C TYR A 114 -2.07 7.24 13.35
N MET A 115 -2.33 7.76 12.16
CA MET A 115 -2.26 6.98 10.91
C MET A 115 -0.86 6.49 10.57
N HIS A 116 0.16 7.28 10.93
CA HIS A 116 1.55 6.98 10.60
C HIS A 116 2.20 6.01 11.59
N GLU A 117 1.46 5.55 12.60
CA GLU A 117 1.91 4.70 13.71
C GLU A 117 3.20 5.25 14.39
N SER A 118 3.39 6.57 14.31
CA SER A 118 4.57 7.24 14.88
C SER A 118 4.24 7.79 16.26
N VAL A 119 5.25 7.78 17.12
CA VAL A 119 5.15 8.28 18.50
C VAL A 119 5.57 9.75 18.61
N SER A 120 6.20 10.32 17.58
CA SER A 120 6.81 11.65 17.64
C SER A 120 6.41 12.56 16.49
N PHE A 121 6.06 13.82 16.80
CA PHE A 121 5.82 14.88 15.83
C PHE A 121 7.06 15.26 15.01
N GLY A 122 8.26 14.81 15.43
CA GLY A 122 9.48 15.00 14.65
C GLY A 122 9.46 14.31 13.28
N THR A 123 8.56 13.35 13.05
CA THR A 123 8.44 12.67 11.73
C THR A 123 7.94 13.59 10.63
N PHE A 124 7.21 14.65 10.99
CA PHE A 124 6.77 15.66 10.04
C PHE A 124 7.88 16.62 9.61
N LEU A 125 9.04 16.60 10.28
CA LEU A 125 10.15 17.51 10.01
C LEU A 125 11.22 16.86 9.15
N GLY A 126 11.80 17.60 8.20
CA GLY A 126 12.85 17.12 7.31
C GLY A 126 14.12 16.65 8.05
N LEU A 127 14.80 15.63 7.50
CA LEU A 127 16.01 15.02 8.09
C LEU A 127 17.17 16.00 8.33
N GLU A 128 17.25 17.07 7.53
CA GLU A 128 18.31 18.08 7.62
C GLU A 128 18.16 19.01 8.83
N HIS A 129 16.97 19.04 9.44
CA HIS A 129 16.68 19.89 10.59
C HIS A 129 16.36 19.03 11.81
N ARG A 130 17.32 18.20 12.24
CA ARG A 130 17.34 17.67 13.62
C ARG A 130 17.54 18.84 14.59
N MET A 131 16.48 19.62 14.75
CA MET A 131 16.36 20.69 15.71
C MET A 131 16.69 20.14 17.09
N ARG A 132 17.39 20.94 17.90
CA ARG A 132 17.66 20.58 19.30
C ARG A 132 16.37 20.36 20.09
N HIS A 133 15.26 20.92 19.62
CA HIS A 133 13.94 20.82 20.23
C HIS A 133 12.96 20.22 19.22
N THR A 134 12.77 18.91 19.28
CA THR A 134 11.66 18.24 18.60
C THR A 134 10.34 18.66 19.25
N PRO A 135 9.32 19.08 18.48
CA PRO A 135 8.03 19.45 19.05
C PRO A 135 7.42 18.25 19.79
N THR A 136 6.99 18.49 21.03
CA THR A 136 6.35 17.48 21.89
C THR A 136 4.82 17.50 21.78
N SER A 137 4.25 18.51 21.12
CA SER A 137 2.81 18.66 20.92
C SER A 137 2.50 19.13 19.50
N ALA A 138 1.31 18.79 19.01
CA ALA A 138 0.84 19.24 17.69
C ALA A 138 0.77 20.77 17.58
N ARG A 139 0.44 21.47 18.67
CA ARG A 139 0.40 22.94 18.68
C ARG A 139 1.80 23.53 18.50
N ALA A 140 2.79 23.01 19.24
CA ALA A 140 4.18 23.41 19.08
C ALA A 140 4.70 23.12 17.66
N LEU A 141 4.25 22.04 17.02
CA LEU A 141 4.57 21.75 15.62
C LEU A 141 3.94 22.80 14.68
N VAL A 142 2.66 23.15 14.88
CA VAL A 142 1.98 24.17 14.06
C VAL A 142 2.67 25.53 14.21
N ASP A 143 2.95 25.95 15.43
CA ASP A 143 3.62 27.23 15.70
C ASP A 143 5.01 27.24 15.03
N LEU A 144 5.77 26.14 15.14
CA LEU A 144 7.07 26.00 14.50
C LEU A 144 7.01 26.05 12.96
N VAL A 145 6.03 25.37 12.36
CA VAL A 145 5.84 25.34 10.90
C VAL A 145 5.31 26.68 10.36
N ALA A 146 4.56 27.43 11.17
CA ALA A 146 4.12 28.77 10.82
C ALA A 146 5.30 29.76 10.75
N GLU A 147 6.27 29.63 11.66
CA GLU A 147 7.51 30.42 11.65
C GLU A 147 8.49 29.97 10.56
N HIS A 148 8.59 28.65 10.35
CA HIS A 148 9.57 28.02 9.47
C HIS A 148 8.92 26.93 8.59
N PRO A 149 8.18 27.31 7.54
CA PRO A 149 7.46 26.37 6.68
C PRO A 149 8.38 25.39 5.94
N GLU A 150 9.64 25.75 5.71
CA GLU A 150 10.67 24.91 5.07
C GLU A 150 11.02 23.65 5.89
N LEU A 151 10.73 23.65 7.19
CA LEU A 151 11.03 22.52 8.06
C LEU A 151 10.08 21.34 7.85
N LEU A 152 8.85 21.60 7.39
CA LEU A 152 7.85 20.56 7.17
C LEU A 152 8.23 19.70 5.95
N GLN A 153 8.05 18.38 6.07
CA GLN A 153 8.19 17.45 4.96
C GLN A 153 7.02 17.56 3.98
N TRP A 154 7.12 18.52 3.07
CA TRP A 154 6.14 18.70 2.00
C TRP A 154 6.27 17.66 0.87
N PRO A 155 5.15 17.25 0.24
CA PRO A 155 3.76 17.45 0.66
C PRO A 155 3.33 16.46 1.76
N VAL A 156 2.19 16.73 2.41
CA VAL A 156 1.49 15.76 3.26
C VAL A 156 0.25 15.30 2.53
N VAL A 157 0.17 14.01 2.20
CA VAL A 157 -0.97 13.41 1.50
C VAL A 157 -1.68 12.45 2.44
N VAL A 158 -3.00 12.54 2.54
CA VAL A 158 -3.81 11.78 3.50
C VAL A 158 -5.02 11.15 2.80
N ASP A 159 -5.21 9.85 3.06
CA ASP A 159 -6.39 9.07 2.74
C ASP A 159 -7.13 8.80 4.06
N TRP A 160 -8.09 9.69 4.39
CA TRP A 160 -8.83 9.64 5.65
C TRP A 160 -9.70 8.38 5.76
N GLU A 161 -10.25 7.91 4.63
CA GLU A 161 -11.12 6.73 4.57
C GLU A 161 -10.38 5.46 5.00
N HIS A 162 -9.09 5.38 4.67
CA HIS A 162 -8.28 4.19 4.93
C HIS A 162 -7.21 4.37 6.00
N ALA A 163 -7.24 5.51 6.71
CA ALA A 163 -6.25 5.88 7.72
C ALA A 163 -4.81 5.74 7.20
N GLN A 164 -4.56 6.12 5.94
CA GLN A 164 -3.22 6.10 5.36
C GLN A 164 -2.73 7.51 5.13
N SER A 165 -1.46 7.75 5.39
CA SER A 165 -0.83 9.03 5.09
C SER A 165 0.55 8.82 4.49
N SER A 166 1.03 9.86 3.82
CA SER A 166 2.34 9.87 3.20
C SER A 166 2.98 11.24 3.39
N LEU A 167 4.23 11.24 3.85
CA LEU A 167 5.01 12.44 4.06
C LEU A 167 6.10 12.54 2.99
N GLY A 168 6.29 13.75 2.46
CA GLY A 168 7.40 14.07 1.57
C GLY A 168 7.35 13.45 0.17
N SER A 169 8.52 13.43 -0.48
CA SER A 169 8.68 13.10 -1.90
C SER A 169 8.48 11.63 -2.25
N THR A 170 8.67 10.68 -1.34
CA THR A 170 8.65 9.24 -1.69
C THR A 170 7.37 8.53 -1.23
N GLY A 171 6.74 9.01 -0.17
CA GLY A 171 5.56 8.37 0.42
C GLY A 171 4.37 8.30 -0.54
N HIS A 172 4.14 9.37 -1.31
CA HIS A 172 2.93 9.51 -2.13
C HIS A 172 2.82 8.44 -3.22
N ILE A 173 3.94 7.92 -3.73
CA ILE A 173 3.94 6.86 -4.74
C ILE A 173 3.39 5.56 -4.15
N GLN A 174 3.72 5.25 -2.90
CA GLN A 174 3.23 4.04 -2.23
C GLN A 174 1.74 4.15 -1.92
N LEU A 175 1.29 5.33 -1.48
CA LEU A 175 -0.14 5.62 -1.28
C LEU A 175 -0.91 5.51 -2.61
N LEU A 176 -0.41 6.11 -3.69
CA LEU A 176 -1.05 5.99 -5.00
C LEU A 176 -1.09 4.53 -5.49
N LYS A 177 -0.03 3.75 -5.25
CA LYS A 177 -0.01 2.31 -5.55
C LYS A 177 -1.01 1.54 -4.70
N SER A 178 -1.22 1.88 -3.43
CA SER A 178 -2.23 1.21 -2.59
C SER A 178 -3.64 1.51 -3.10
N VAL A 179 -3.93 2.77 -3.42
CA VAL A 179 -5.18 3.21 -4.04
C VAL A 179 -5.43 2.46 -5.36
N LEU A 180 -4.43 2.40 -6.24
CA LEU A 180 -4.52 1.69 -7.51
C LEU A 180 -4.75 0.17 -7.34
N ARG A 181 -4.04 -0.48 -6.41
CA ARG A 181 -4.19 -1.93 -6.17
C ARG A 181 -5.56 -2.31 -5.65
N ARG A 182 -6.21 -1.43 -4.88
CA ARG A 182 -7.59 -1.65 -4.41
C ARG A 182 -8.59 -1.65 -5.56
N ARG A 183 -8.31 -0.91 -6.64
CA ARG A 183 -9.22 -0.80 -7.79
C ARG A 183 -8.88 -1.74 -8.95
N VAL A 184 -7.61 -2.08 -9.13
CA VAL A 184 -7.18 -3.02 -10.17
C VAL A 184 -7.20 -4.43 -9.58
N ALA A 185 -8.26 -5.20 -9.88
CA ALA A 185 -8.24 -6.63 -9.65
C ALA A 185 -7.13 -7.25 -10.50
N VAL A 186 -6.02 -7.65 -9.88
CA VAL A 186 -4.92 -8.33 -10.57
C VAL A 186 -5.38 -9.75 -10.91
N VAL A 187 -5.99 -9.93 -12.08
CA VAL A 187 -6.22 -11.25 -12.66
C VAL A 187 -4.86 -11.74 -13.18
N ARG A 188 -4.21 -12.64 -12.44
CA ARG A 188 -2.97 -13.27 -12.91
C ARG A 188 -3.32 -14.15 -14.13
N PRO A 189 -2.64 -14.01 -15.28
CA PRO A 189 -2.95 -14.77 -16.49
C PRO A 189 -2.79 -16.29 -16.34
N GLU A 190 -2.16 -16.75 -15.26
CA GLU A 190 -2.05 -18.18 -14.95
C GLU A 190 -3.42 -18.84 -14.72
N SER A 191 -4.49 -18.08 -14.41
CA SER A 191 -5.87 -18.60 -14.35
C SER A 191 -6.61 -18.61 -15.69
N LEU A 192 -6.03 -18.06 -16.76
CA LEU A 192 -6.58 -18.11 -18.13
C LEU A 192 -5.96 -19.23 -18.98
N LEU A 193 -4.86 -19.82 -18.51
CA LEU A 193 -4.41 -21.12 -18.97
C LEU A 193 -5.24 -22.20 -18.27
N GLU A 194 -6.52 -22.31 -18.66
CA GLU A 194 -7.11 -23.64 -18.61
C GLU A 194 -6.19 -24.54 -19.46
N PRO A 195 -5.64 -25.63 -18.92
CA PRO A 195 -4.94 -26.58 -19.76
C PRO A 195 -5.96 -27.00 -20.82
N ALA A 196 -5.63 -26.77 -22.09
CA ALA A 196 -6.47 -27.19 -23.21
C ALA A 196 -7.02 -28.60 -22.91
N PRO A 197 -8.33 -28.84 -23.07
CA PRO A 197 -8.91 -30.14 -22.78
C PRO A 197 -8.01 -31.18 -23.44
N LYS A 198 -7.45 -32.08 -22.62
CA LYS A 198 -6.63 -33.18 -23.15
C LYS A 198 -7.46 -33.79 -24.28
N PRO A 199 -6.92 -33.92 -25.51
CA PRO A 199 -7.65 -34.57 -26.58
C PRO A 199 -8.10 -35.91 -26.01
N GLU A 200 -9.41 -36.07 -25.92
CA GLU A 200 -10.04 -37.29 -25.46
C GLU A 200 -9.45 -38.39 -26.36
N ARG A 201 -8.66 -39.29 -25.75
CA ARG A 201 -8.05 -40.38 -26.51
C ARG A 201 -9.23 -41.15 -27.10
N GLN A 202 -9.41 -41.04 -28.41
CA GLN A 202 -10.33 -41.90 -29.12
C GLN A 202 -9.96 -43.33 -28.73
N PRO A 203 -10.92 -44.16 -28.27
CA PRO A 203 -10.63 -45.55 -28.01
C PRO A 203 -10.01 -46.14 -29.28
N PRO A 204 -8.95 -46.96 -29.16
CA PRO A 204 -8.37 -47.62 -30.31
C PRO A 204 -9.49 -48.34 -31.07
N PRO A 205 -9.51 -48.28 -32.41
CA PRO A 205 -10.49 -49.00 -33.20
C PRO A 205 -10.46 -50.47 -32.78
N GLU A 206 -11.65 -51.02 -32.52
CA GLU A 206 -11.85 -52.43 -32.20
C GLU A 206 -11.16 -53.26 -33.29
N GLU A 207 -10.03 -53.89 -32.93
CA GLU A 207 -9.36 -54.85 -33.81
C GLU A 207 -10.36 -55.98 -34.04
N TRP A 208 -10.84 -56.08 -35.29
CA TRP A 208 -11.65 -57.19 -35.74
C TRP A 208 -10.77 -58.45 -35.63
N ILE A 209 -11.09 -59.30 -34.66
CA ILE A 209 -10.50 -60.63 -34.54
C ILE A 209 -11.15 -61.49 -35.61
N ASP A 210 -10.44 -61.69 -36.72
CA ASP A 210 -10.80 -62.72 -37.70
C ASP A 210 -10.61 -64.10 -37.04
N TYR A 211 -11.72 -64.83 -36.90
CA TYR A 211 -11.71 -66.24 -36.51
C TYR A 211 -11.67 -67.09 -37.79
N ASP A 212 -10.53 -67.73 -38.04
CA ASP A 212 -10.39 -68.87 -38.97
C ASP A 212 -10.96 -70.17 -38.37
#